data_AF-A0ABD1P8Y1-F1
#
_entry.id   AF-A0ABD1P8Y1-F1
#
_cell.length_a   1.000
_cell.length_b   1.000
_cell.length_c   1.000
_cell.angle_alpha   90.00
_cell.angle_beta   90.00
_cell.angle_gamma   90.00
#
_symmetry.space_group_name_H-M   'P 1'
#
loop_
_entity.id
_entity.type
_entity.pdbx_description
1 polymer ?
#
loop_
_entity_poly.entity_id
_entity_poly.type
_entity_poly.pdbx_seq_one_letter_code
_entity_poly.pdbx_strand_id
1 'polypeptide(L)'
;MENENSVSGTDSARPWQSYHTAYTNVKAGMEKVDKEKVQRIVYEMSKGSKYFENEEKKEAYMKQKIENMRVRCAKLTAAEINHYQKIADNRIVELEATRDLSRIWLHVDMDAFYAAVETLCNPSLKGKPMAVGSMSMISTANYEARKFGVRAAMPGFIALKLCPELIFVPTDFKKYTYYSDLTRKVFMQYDPNFLAASLDEAYLDITSICNERGMTGGEVAEELRESIHEETGLTCSAGVAPNRLLAKVCSDINKPNGQFVLPNDRMAAMTFISSLPIRKIGGIGKVTEHVLKDVFEITTCEGMLQKSSFLCALFSRTSADFFLSVGLGLGRTDTPQATLRKSISNERTFSATKDEASLYQKLVDLAEMLSNDMKKEGLCGRTLTLKLKTSSFEVRTRAVTLPTYTCSSEDILKYGSKLLKAELPASLRLMGKTTKYDCLLFSMETSIKWTMW
;
A
#
# COMPACT_ATOMS: atom_id res chain seq x y z
N MET A 1 -25.11 6.95 -52.31
CA MET A 1 -25.80 8.21 -51.98
C MET A 1 -26.45 7.99 -50.63
N GLU A 2 -25.67 7.85 -49.56
CA GLU A 2 -24.90 8.88 -48.85
C GLU A 2 -25.76 9.90 -48.11
N ASN A 3 -25.30 10.17 -46.88
CA ASN A 3 -25.60 11.22 -45.92
C ASN A 3 -26.76 10.97 -44.95
N GLU A 4 -26.59 11.10 -43.62
CA GLU A 4 -25.48 11.72 -42.89
C GLU A 4 -25.46 11.29 -41.41
N ASN A 5 -24.26 11.00 -40.93
CA ASN A 5 -23.90 10.84 -39.53
C ASN A 5 -24.19 12.13 -38.74
N SER A 6 -24.96 12.04 -37.66
CA SER A 6 -24.86 13.01 -36.56
C SER A 6 -23.95 12.44 -35.48
N VAL A 7 -22.67 12.83 -35.57
CA VAL A 7 -21.69 12.71 -34.49
C VAL A 7 -22.15 13.67 -33.39
N SER A 8 -22.79 13.14 -32.34
CA SER A 8 -23.14 13.92 -31.15
C SER A 8 -21.89 14.12 -30.29
N GLY A 9 -21.26 15.28 -30.46
CA GLY A 9 -20.23 15.76 -29.56
C GLY A 9 -20.82 16.13 -28.19
N THR A 10 -20.53 15.31 -27.18
CA THR A 10 -20.66 15.69 -25.76
C THR A 10 -19.56 14.99 -24.94
N ASP A 11 -18.32 15.48 -25.01
CA ASP A 11 -17.27 15.07 -24.08
C ASP A 11 -16.36 16.24 -23.62
N SER A 12 -16.80 17.49 -23.76
CA SER A 12 -15.96 18.69 -23.50
C SER A 12 -16.31 19.51 -22.26
N ALA A 13 -17.42 19.23 -21.55
CA ALA A 13 -17.86 20.11 -20.45
C ALA A 13 -17.13 19.87 -19.11
N ARG A 14 -16.55 18.67 -18.88
CA ARG A 14 -15.94 18.27 -17.59
C ARG A 14 -14.75 17.32 -17.77
N PRO A 15 -13.63 17.76 -18.39
CA PRO A 15 -12.49 16.89 -18.71
C PRO A 15 -11.78 16.28 -17.48
N TRP A 16 -12.04 16.79 -16.27
CA TRP A 16 -11.50 16.22 -15.04
C TRP A 16 -12.17 14.90 -14.63
N GLN A 17 -13.36 14.56 -15.15
CA GLN A 17 -14.08 13.34 -14.79
C GLN A 17 -13.40 12.07 -15.31
N SER A 18 -12.73 12.16 -16.46
CA SER A 18 -11.94 11.08 -17.05
C SER A 18 -10.53 10.97 -16.48
N TYR A 19 -10.06 11.98 -15.72
CA TYR A 19 -8.74 11.95 -15.08
C TYR A 19 -8.76 11.13 -13.79
N HIS A 20 -8.82 9.81 -13.93
CA HIS A 20 -8.94 8.87 -12.82
C HIS A 20 -7.68 8.79 -11.92
N THR A 21 -6.59 9.48 -12.26
CA THR A 21 -5.29 9.46 -11.57
C THR A 21 -5.21 10.39 -10.36
N ALA A 22 -6.16 11.31 -10.19
CA ALA A 22 -6.02 12.40 -9.23
C ALA A 22 -6.45 12.10 -7.79
N TYR A 23 -7.59 11.42 -7.57
CA TYR A 23 -8.21 11.47 -6.25
C TYR A 23 -9.15 10.29 -5.99
N THR A 24 -8.99 9.67 -4.82
CA THR A 24 -10.01 8.78 -4.23
C THR A 24 -10.36 9.29 -2.84
N ASN A 25 -11.61 9.12 -2.40
CA ASN A 25 -12.05 9.49 -1.06
C ASN A 25 -12.25 8.25 -0.16
N VAL A 26 -11.61 7.14 -0.51
CA VAL A 26 -11.80 5.82 0.14
C VAL A 26 -11.16 5.76 1.54
N LYS A 27 -10.39 6.77 1.92
CA LYS A 27 -9.74 6.90 3.24
C LYS A 27 -10.71 7.48 4.27
N ALA A 28 -10.57 7.03 5.52
CA ALA A 28 -11.38 7.51 6.64
C ALA A 28 -11.28 9.04 6.84
N GLY A 29 -12.42 9.67 7.10
CA GLY A 29 -12.55 11.11 7.32
C GLY A 29 -12.70 11.93 6.03
N MET A 30 -13.04 11.28 4.91
CA MET A 30 -13.17 11.90 3.59
C MET A 30 -14.54 11.62 2.93
N GLU A 31 -15.51 11.13 3.69
CA GLU A 31 -16.81 10.69 3.21
C GLU A 31 -17.64 11.86 2.65
N LYS A 32 -17.53 13.04 3.29
CA LYS A 32 -18.28 14.26 2.96
C LYS A 32 -17.55 15.21 2.01
N VAL A 33 -16.40 14.82 1.46
CA VAL A 33 -15.61 15.69 0.59
C VAL A 33 -16.31 15.85 -0.78
N ASP A 34 -16.38 17.09 -1.26
CA ASP A 34 -16.78 17.40 -2.64
C ASP A 34 -15.72 16.86 -3.62
N LYS A 35 -16.00 15.66 -4.15
CA LYS A 35 -15.08 14.94 -5.03
C LYS A 35 -14.86 15.69 -6.34
N GLU A 36 -15.91 16.34 -6.86
CA GLU A 36 -15.83 17.04 -8.14
C GLU A 36 -14.95 18.27 -8.04
N LYS A 37 -15.10 19.06 -6.97
CA LYS A 37 -14.20 20.19 -6.69
C LYS A 37 -12.74 19.75 -6.57
N VAL A 38 -12.47 18.69 -5.81
CA VAL A 38 -11.09 18.19 -5.63
C VAL A 38 -10.52 17.69 -6.95
N GLN A 39 -11.26 16.87 -7.70
CA GLN A 39 -10.82 16.36 -9.00
C GLN A 39 -10.53 17.49 -9.99
N ARG A 40 -11.39 18.50 -10.06
CA ARG A 40 -11.19 19.68 -10.91
C ARG A 40 -9.90 20.41 -10.56
N ILE A 41 -9.68 20.72 -9.27
CA ILE A 41 -8.47 21.42 -8.83
C ILE A 41 -7.21 20.60 -9.13
N VAL A 42 -7.22 19.30 -8.83
CA VAL A 42 -6.06 18.44 -9.11
C VAL A 42 -5.79 18.38 -10.62
N TYR A 43 -6.83 18.27 -11.45
CA TYR A 43 -6.71 18.28 -12.90
C TYR A 43 -6.12 19.60 -13.40
N GLU A 44 -6.69 20.75 -13.02
CA GLU A 44 -6.23 22.08 -13.43
C GLU A 44 -4.77 22.33 -13.04
N MET A 45 -4.38 21.92 -11.83
CA MET A 45 -3.01 22.08 -11.34
C MET A 45 -2.01 21.09 -11.96
N SER A 46 -2.49 20.01 -12.57
CA SER A 46 -1.65 18.97 -13.16
C SER A 46 -1.54 19.08 -14.67
N LYS A 47 -2.59 19.56 -15.36
CA LYS A 47 -2.70 19.60 -16.82
C LYS A 47 -1.48 20.28 -17.46
N GLY A 48 -0.95 19.66 -18.51
CA GLY A 48 0.22 20.17 -19.24
C GLY A 48 1.56 19.98 -18.54
N SER A 49 1.59 19.38 -17.35
CA SER A 49 2.84 18.97 -16.72
C SER A 49 3.36 17.65 -17.32
N LYS A 50 4.68 17.44 -17.27
CA LYS A 50 5.30 16.15 -17.62
C LYS A 50 4.78 14.98 -16.78
N TYR A 51 4.28 15.25 -15.57
CA TYR A 51 3.66 14.22 -14.74
C TYR A 51 2.33 13.79 -15.34
N PHE A 52 1.50 14.76 -15.70
CA PHE A 52 0.19 14.54 -16.31
C PHE A 52 0.29 13.76 -17.62
N GLU A 53 1.19 14.14 -18.52
CA GLU A 53 1.43 13.42 -19.77
C GLU A 53 1.84 11.95 -19.54
N ASN A 54 2.64 11.68 -18.51
CA ASN A 54 3.04 10.32 -18.15
C ASN A 54 1.88 9.52 -17.55
N GLU A 55 1.02 10.17 -16.76
CA GLU A 55 -0.21 9.55 -16.25
C GLU A 55 -1.19 9.24 -17.39
N GLU A 56 -1.34 10.11 -18.38
CA GLU A 56 -2.14 9.83 -19.59
C GLU A 56 -1.60 8.62 -20.37
N LYS A 57 -0.27 8.51 -20.52
CA LYS A 57 0.35 7.33 -21.15
C LYS A 57 0.04 6.03 -20.39
N LYS A 58 0.11 6.06 -19.05
CA LYS A 58 -0.24 4.91 -18.22
C LYS A 58 -1.72 4.56 -18.33
N GLU A 59 -2.59 5.56 -18.40
CA GLU A 59 -4.03 5.35 -18.60
C GLU A 59 -4.33 4.74 -19.97
N ALA A 60 -3.68 5.23 -21.03
CA ALA A 60 -3.80 4.65 -22.38
C ALA A 60 -3.33 3.18 -22.39
N TYR A 61 -2.20 2.87 -21.76
CA TYR A 61 -1.73 1.49 -21.60
C TYR A 61 -2.72 0.62 -20.82
N MET A 62 -3.33 1.16 -19.75
CA MET A 62 -4.36 0.47 -18.99
C MET A 62 -5.60 0.19 -19.84
N LYS A 63 -6.08 1.17 -20.62
CA LYS A 63 -7.21 0.99 -21.55
C LYS A 63 -6.91 -0.10 -22.58
N GLN A 64 -5.72 -0.08 -23.19
CA GLN A 64 -5.29 -1.13 -24.11
C GLN A 64 -5.24 -2.51 -23.43
N LYS A 65 -4.76 -2.59 -22.19
CA LYS A 65 -4.75 -3.84 -21.43
C LYS A 65 -6.17 -4.36 -21.16
N ILE A 66 -7.09 -3.49 -20.76
CA ILE A 66 -8.51 -3.82 -20.54
C ILE A 66 -9.11 -4.35 -21.84
N GLU A 67 -8.90 -3.67 -22.96
CA GLU A 67 -9.44 -4.09 -24.25
C GLU A 67 -8.89 -5.44 -24.71
N ASN A 68 -7.57 -5.65 -24.58
CA ASN A 68 -6.95 -6.94 -24.86
C ASN A 68 -7.55 -8.07 -23.99
N MET A 69 -7.86 -7.78 -22.72
CA MET A 69 -8.50 -8.75 -21.83
C MET A 69 -9.97 -8.99 -22.20
N ARG A 70 -10.72 -7.96 -22.60
CA ARG A 70 -12.10 -8.11 -23.11
C ARG A 70 -12.13 -8.97 -24.37
N VAL A 71 -11.24 -8.74 -25.32
CA VAL A 71 -11.10 -9.56 -26.53
C VAL A 71 -10.78 -11.00 -26.17
N ARG A 72 -9.86 -11.25 -25.23
CA ARG A 72 -9.57 -12.62 -24.75
C ARG A 72 -10.77 -13.26 -24.06
N CYS A 73 -11.53 -12.49 -23.28
CA CYS A 73 -12.74 -12.95 -22.61
C CYS A 73 -13.82 -13.34 -23.62
N ALA A 74 -14.05 -12.51 -24.64
CA ALA A 74 -15.05 -12.75 -25.69
C ALA A 74 -14.71 -13.95 -26.60
N LYS A 75 -13.43 -14.35 -26.66
CA LYS A 75 -12.99 -15.53 -27.41
C LYS A 75 -13.22 -16.85 -26.69
N LEU A 76 -13.53 -16.82 -25.39
CA LEU A 76 -13.78 -18.04 -24.63
C LEU A 76 -15.08 -18.69 -25.10
N THR A 77 -14.98 -19.95 -25.51
CA THR A 77 -16.12 -20.77 -25.88
C THR A 77 -16.90 -21.22 -24.65
N ALA A 78 -18.17 -21.60 -24.83
CA ALA A 78 -18.96 -22.17 -23.74
C ALA A 78 -18.31 -23.43 -23.12
N ALA A 79 -17.62 -24.23 -23.94
CA ALA A 79 -16.88 -25.40 -23.46
C ALA A 79 -15.71 -25.02 -22.55
N GLU A 80 -14.94 -24.00 -22.91
CA GLU A 80 -13.84 -23.48 -22.08
C GLU A 80 -14.37 -22.85 -20.79
N ILE A 81 -15.44 -22.05 -20.87
CA ILE A 81 -16.08 -21.45 -19.68
C ILE A 81 -16.52 -22.56 -18.72
N ASN A 82 -17.18 -23.62 -19.22
CA ASN A 82 -17.58 -24.76 -18.40
C ASN A 82 -16.39 -25.53 -17.82
N HIS A 83 -15.29 -25.64 -18.57
CA HIS A 83 -14.05 -26.25 -18.06
C HIS A 83 -13.47 -25.44 -16.89
N TYR A 84 -13.36 -24.12 -17.05
CA TYR A 84 -12.85 -23.25 -15.98
C TYR A 84 -13.83 -23.11 -14.81
N GLN A 85 -15.14 -23.25 -15.03
CA GLN A 85 -16.12 -23.32 -13.94
C GLN A 85 -15.84 -24.53 -13.05
N LYS A 86 -15.59 -25.71 -13.62
CA LYS A 86 -15.23 -26.90 -12.83
C LYS A 86 -13.93 -26.71 -12.05
N ILE A 87 -12.93 -26.06 -12.65
CA ILE A 87 -11.68 -25.71 -11.96
C ILE A 87 -11.97 -24.77 -10.78
N ALA A 88 -12.77 -23.73 -11.01
CA ALA A 88 -13.15 -22.76 -9.99
C ALA A 88 -13.93 -23.41 -8.85
N ASP A 89 -14.92 -24.25 -9.15
CA ASP A 89 -15.75 -24.94 -8.15
C ASP A 89 -14.88 -25.85 -7.26
N ASN A 90 -14.01 -26.66 -7.86
CA ASN A 90 -13.05 -27.49 -7.12
C ASN A 90 -12.15 -26.62 -6.24
N ARG A 91 -11.65 -25.51 -6.78
CA ARG A 91 -10.76 -24.63 -6.04
C ARG A 91 -11.47 -23.91 -4.89
N ILE A 92 -12.73 -23.51 -5.09
CA ILE A 92 -13.57 -22.92 -4.05
C ILE A 92 -13.77 -23.91 -2.91
N VAL A 93 -14.06 -25.19 -3.21
CA VAL A 93 -14.19 -26.24 -2.20
C VAL A 93 -12.87 -26.44 -1.44
N GLU A 94 -11.74 -26.52 -2.15
CA GLU A 94 -10.43 -26.64 -1.53
C GLU A 94 -10.10 -25.45 -0.61
N LEU A 95 -10.35 -24.23 -1.06
CA LEU A 95 -10.11 -23.02 -0.27
C LEU A 95 -11.05 -22.96 0.94
N GLU A 96 -12.33 -23.26 0.75
CA GLU A 96 -13.30 -23.29 1.84
C GLU A 96 -12.96 -24.33 2.90
N ALA A 97 -12.40 -25.48 2.51
CA ALA A 97 -11.91 -26.50 3.44
C ALA A 97 -10.74 -26.01 4.31
N THR A 98 -10.03 -24.95 3.92
CA THR A 98 -8.98 -24.32 4.73
C THR A 98 -9.50 -23.26 5.70
N ARG A 99 -10.81 -23.02 5.76
CA ARG A 99 -11.39 -22.02 6.65
C ARG A 99 -11.11 -22.37 8.10
N ASP A 100 -10.45 -21.43 8.77
CA ASP A 100 -10.18 -21.49 10.20
C ASP A 100 -10.89 -20.31 10.88
N LEU A 101 -11.82 -20.64 11.79
CA LEU A 101 -12.56 -19.69 12.63
C LEU A 101 -12.18 -19.80 14.11
N SER A 102 -11.17 -20.62 14.43
CA SER A 102 -10.71 -20.82 15.81
C SER A 102 -9.87 -19.64 16.33
N ARG A 103 -9.39 -18.79 15.43
CA ARG A 103 -8.49 -17.68 15.73
C ARG A 103 -9.22 -16.36 15.85
N ILE A 104 -8.82 -15.53 16.81
CA ILE A 104 -9.30 -14.17 16.99
C ILE A 104 -8.15 -13.23 16.62
N TRP A 105 -8.22 -12.64 15.43
CA TRP A 105 -7.22 -11.70 14.93
C TRP A 105 -7.65 -10.27 15.21
N LEU A 106 -6.72 -9.48 15.72
CA LEU A 106 -6.89 -8.06 15.95
C LEU A 106 -5.92 -7.29 15.05
N HIS A 107 -6.43 -6.34 14.27
CA HIS A 107 -5.62 -5.36 13.55
C HIS A 107 -5.72 -4.00 14.21
N VAL A 108 -4.58 -3.38 14.53
CA VAL A 108 -4.50 -2.02 15.08
C VAL A 108 -3.92 -1.09 14.02
N ASP A 109 -4.48 0.12 13.89
CA ASP A 109 -4.02 1.17 12.99
C ASP A 109 -4.12 2.54 13.70
N MET A 110 -2.98 3.18 13.98
CA MET A 110 -2.92 4.48 14.67
C MET A 110 -3.56 5.59 13.85
N ASP A 111 -4.37 6.43 14.47
CA ASP A 111 -5.18 7.40 13.74
C ASP A 111 -4.37 8.62 13.29
N ALA A 112 -4.21 8.77 11.97
CA ALA A 112 -3.43 9.85 11.36
C ALA A 112 -2.01 10.00 11.97
N PHE A 113 -1.36 8.86 12.26
CA PHE A 113 -0.20 8.71 13.13
C PHE A 113 0.78 9.89 13.17
N TYR A 114 1.49 10.20 12.07
CA TYR A 114 2.49 11.28 12.12
C TYR A 114 1.87 12.64 12.46
N ALA A 115 0.69 12.97 11.93
CA ALA A 115 0.03 14.23 12.26
C ALA A 115 -0.48 14.26 13.71
N ALA A 116 -0.90 13.12 14.25
CA ALA A 116 -1.28 12.99 15.66
C ALA A 116 -0.06 13.19 16.58
N VAL A 117 1.09 12.60 16.25
CA VAL A 117 2.37 12.81 16.95
C VAL A 117 2.77 14.29 16.93
N GLU A 118 2.73 14.94 15.77
CA GLU A 118 3.06 16.38 15.67
C GLU A 118 2.10 17.24 16.48
N THR A 119 0.80 16.92 16.48
CA THR A 119 -0.22 17.63 17.27
C THR A 119 -0.01 17.44 18.78
N LEU A 120 0.40 16.24 19.20
CA LEU A 120 0.73 15.95 20.59
C LEU A 120 1.95 16.76 21.05
N CYS A 121 3.01 16.81 20.23
CA CYS A 121 4.23 17.57 20.54
C CYS A 121 4.04 19.09 20.44
N ASN A 122 3.07 19.56 19.65
CA ASN A 122 2.76 20.98 19.50
C ASN A 122 1.23 21.22 19.58
N PRO A 123 0.70 21.49 20.78
CA PRO A 123 -0.74 21.70 20.98
C PRO A 123 -1.36 22.84 20.17
N SER A 124 -0.56 23.79 19.66
CA SER A 124 -1.05 24.88 18.81
C SER A 124 -1.59 24.43 17.44
N LEU A 125 -1.32 23.17 17.07
CA LEU A 125 -1.82 22.53 15.85
C LEU A 125 -3.22 21.92 16.03
N LYS A 126 -3.68 21.73 17.27
CA LYS A 126 -4.97 21.08 17.56
C LYS A 126 -6.13 21.84 16.92
N GLY A 127 -6.99 21.12 16.20
CA GLY A 127 -8.16 21.68 15.52
C GLY A 127 -7.85 22.48 14.24
N LYS A 128 -6.58 22.57 13.81
CA LYS A 128 -6.19 23.24 12.57
C LYS A 128 -5.90 22.22 11.47
N PRO A 129 -6.23 22.49 10.21
CA PRO A 129 -5.86 21.60 9.11
C PRO A 129 -4.34 21.58 8.95
N MET A 130 -3.74 20.39 9.03
CA MET A 130 -2.30 20.23 8.89
C MET A 130 -1.91 18.95 8.13
N ALA A 131 -0.74 19.00 7.49
CA ALA A 131 -0.15 17.88 6.78
C ALA A 131 1.33 17.71 7.14
N VAL A 132 1.74 16.46 7.38
CA VAL A 132 3.15 16.09 7.55
C VAL A 132 3.75 15.80 6.18
N GLY A 133 4.85 16.46 5.84
CA GLY A 133 5.54 16.28 4.58
C GLY A 133 6.15 17.57 4.06
N SER A 134 6.02 17.82 2.77
CA SER A 134 6.55 19.00 2.10
C SER A 134 5.63 19.48 0.99
N MET A 135 5.96 20.63 0.40
CA MET A 135 5.34 21.11 -0.84
C MET A 135 5.39 20.09 -1.98
N SER A 136 6.40 19.21 -2.00
CA SER A 136 6.56 18.20 -3.04
C SER A 136 5.64 17.00 -2.81
N MET A 137 5.46 16.56 -1.56
CA MET A 137 4.66 15.38 -1.23
C MET A 137 4.25 15.35 0.23
N ILE A 138 2.99 14.99 0.48
CA ILE A 138 2.42 14.77 1.81
C ILE A 138 2.54 13.30 2.20
N SER A 139 3.09 13.04 3.39
CA SER A 139 3.15 11.71 4.02
C SER A 139 1.80 11.36 4.66
N THR A 140 1.25 12.27 5.48
CA THR A 140 -0.09 12.12 6.07
C THR A 140 -0.72 13.47 6.33
N ALA A 141 -2.04 13.47 6.51
CA ALA A 141 -2.83 14.65 6.86
C ALA A 141 -3.78 14.30 8.01
N ASN A 142 -4.00 15.26 8.92
CA ASN A 142 -4.97 15.11 10.00
C ASN A 142 -6.41 15.12 9.47
N TYR A 143 -7.37 14.76 10.32
CA TYR A 143 -8.77 14.63 9.93
C TYR A 143 -9.39 15.98 9.55
N GLU A 144 -8.90 17.08 10.11
CA GLU A 144 -9.28 18.45 9.78
C GLU A 144 -8.94 18.79 8.32
N ALA A 145 -7.71 18.49 7.88
CA ALA A 145 -7.29 18.70 6.50
C ALA A 145 -7.98 17.74 5.52
N ARG A 146 -8.28 16.50 5.95
CA ARG A 146 -8.99 15.50 5.13
C ARG A 146 -10.38 15.95 4.68
N LYS A 147 -11.07 16.79 5.48
CA LYS A 147 -12.36 17.40 5.11
C LYS A 147 -12.30 18.26 3.85
N PHE A 148 -11.11 18.77 3.49
CA PHE A 148 -10.88 19.55 2.28
C PHE A 148 -10.40 18.68 1.10
N GLY A 149 -10.25 17.37 1.30
CA GLY A 149 -9.68 16.46 0.31
C GLY A 149 -8.16 16.31 0.38
N VAL A 150 -7.49 16.96 1.33
CA VAL A 150 -6.03 16.80 1.54
C VAL A 150 -5.74 15.40 2.09
N ARG A 151 -4.77 14.71 1.48
CA ARG A 151 -4.45 13.31 1.84
C ARG A 151 -3.00 12.95 1.59
N ALA A 152 -2.57 11.84 2.18
CA ALA A 152 -1.31 11.19 1.87
C ALA A 152 -1.16 10.93 0.36
N ALA A 153 0.08 11.03 -0.12
CA ALA A 153 0.50 10.91 -1.52
C ALA A 153 -0.02 12.03 -2.46
N MET A 154 -0.53 13.13 -1.90
CA MET A 154 -0.85 14.35 -2.65
C MET A 154 0.35 15.33 -2.61
N PRO A 155 0.68 16.01 -3.71
CA PRO A 155 1.65 17.11 -3.66
C PRO A 155 1.15 18.26 -2.79
N GLY A 156 2.02 18.81 -1.93
CA GLY A 156 1.65 19.87 -0.99
C GLY A 156 1.16 21.16 -1.67
N PHE A 157 1.71 21.52 -2.83
CA PHE A 157 1.24 22.69 -3.58
C PHE A 157 -0.21 22.54 -4.09
N ILE A 158 -0.66 21.32 -4.38
CA ILE A 158 -2.06 21.06 -4.73
C ILE A 158 -2.93 21.12 -3.47
N ALA A 159 -2.45 20.56 -2.36
CA ALA A 159 -3.15 20.59 -1.08
C ALA A 159 -3.41 22.02 -0.58
N LEU A 160 -2.47 22.95 -0.76
CA LEU A 160 -2.68 24.38 -0.45
C LEU A 160 -3.77 25.02 -1.28
N LYS A 161 -3.95 24.58 -2.53
CA LYS A 161 -5.04 25.08 -3.37
C LYS A 161 -6.40 24.57 -2.87
N LEU A 162 -6.44 23.39 -2.26
CA LEU A 162 -7.64 22.83 -1.62
C LEU A 162 -7.95 23.48 -0.27
N CYS A 163 -6.92 23.77 0.51
CA CYS A 163 -6.98 24.33 1.87
C CYS A 163 -5.86 25.38 2.02
N PRO A 164 -6.14 26.67 1.74
CA PRO A 164 -5.14 27.75 1.84
C PRO A 164 -4.53 27.93 3.23
N GLU A 165 -5.28 27.60 4.27
CA GLU A 165 -4.88 27.65 5.68
C GLU A 165 -4.11 26.41 6.17
N LEU A 166 -3.77 25.48 5.26
CA LEU A 166 -3.08 24.23 5.59
C LEU A 166 -1.68 24.48 6.15
N ILE A 167 -1.42 23.93 7.34
CA ILE A 167 -0.11 23.99 7.99
C ILE A 167 0.75 22.80 7.56
N PHE A 168 1.96 23.05 7.07
CA PHE A 168 2.94 21.99 6.81
C PHE A 168 3.87 21.79 7.99
N VAL A 169 4.03 20.52 8.37
CA VAL A 169 5.01 20.10 9.36
C VAL A 169 6.01 19.15 8.67
N PRO A 170 7.34 19.39 8.78
CA PRO A 170 8.34 18.47 8.26
C PRO A 170 8.25 17.08 8.91
N THR A 171 8.67 16.05 8.20
CA THR A 171 8.76 14.68 8.77
C THR A 171 9.88 14.59 9.79
N ASP A 172 9.61 13.95 10.93
CA ASP A 172 10.60 13.56 11.92
C ASP A 172 10.47 12.07 12.28
N PHE A 173 11.20 11.23 11.54
CA PHE A 173 11.17 9.79 11.73
C PHE A 173 11.72 9.34 13.08
N LYS A 174 12.54 10.14 13.78
CA LYS A 174 13.00 9.77 15.13
C LYS A 174 11.83 9.79 16.10
N LYS A 175 11.00 10.84 16.04
CA LYS A 175 9.76 10.93 16.83
C LYS A 175 8.80 9.79 16.48
N TYR A 176 8.57 9.53 15.19
CA TYR A 176 7.63 8.50 14.77
C TYR A 176 8.06 7.09 15.17
N THR A 177 9.36 6.79 15.08
CA THR A 177 9.90 5.51 15.58
C THR A 177 9.75 5.42 17.10
N TYR A 178 10.04 6.48 17.85
CA TYR A 178 9.88 6.48 19.31
C TYR A 178 8.44 6.13 19.75
N TYR A 179 7.42 6.80 19.20
CA TYR A 179 6.01 6.50 19.53
C TYR A 179 5.55 5.14 19.00
N SER A 180 6.10 4.68 17.87
CA SER A 180 5.85 3.32 17.36
C SER A 180 6.38 2.28 18.35
N ASP A 181 7.58 2.49 18.88
CA ASP A 181 8.20 1.57 19.84
C ASP A 181 7.43 1.53 21.16
N LEU A 182 6.91 2.67 21.65
CA LEU A 182 6.00 2.70 22.80
C LEU A 182 4.72 1.89 22.54
N THR A 183 4.09 2.10 21.38
CA THR A 183 2.89 1.36 20.98
C THR A 183 3.17 -0.15 20.90
N ARG A 184 4.32 -0.54 20.36
CA ARG A 184 4.74 -1.95 20.24
C ARG A 184 4.99 -2.61 21.58
N LYS A 185 5.46 -1.87 22.60
CA LYS A 185 5.57 -2.39 23.97
C LYS A 185 4.21 -2.80 24.53
N VAL A 186 3.15 -2.06 24.19
CA VAL A 186 1.77 -2.45 24.54
C VAL A 186 1.36 -3.70 23.77
N PHE A 187 1.58 -3.75 22.45
CA PHE A 187 1.26 -4.94 21.64
C PHE A 187 1.87 -6.24 22.17
N MET A 188 3.13 -6.19 22.63
CA MET A 188 3.84 -7.35 23.19
C MET A 188 3.15 -7.97 24.41
N GLN A 189 2.31 -7.22 25.14
CA GLN A 189 1.55 -7.73 26.29
C GLN A 189 0.35 -8.58 25.86
N TYR A 190 -0.14 -8.39 24.63
CA TYR A 190 -1.29 -9.09 24.08
C TYR A 190 -0.90 -10.22 23.13
N ASP A 191 0.15 -10.01 22.33
CA ASP A 191 0.74 -11.02 21.45
C ASP A 191 2.26 -10.77 21.34
N PRO A 192 3.12 -11.61 21.94
CA PRO A 192 4.57 -11.45 21.82
C PRO A 192 5.10 -11.72 20.40
N ASN A 193 4.30 -12.35 19.54
CA ASN A 193 4.65 -12.70 18.16
C ASN A 193 3.89 -11.83 17.14
N PHE A 194 3.38 -10.67 17.55
CA PHE A 194 2.63 -9.77 16.68
C PHE A 194 3.39 -9.41 15.40
N LEU A 195 2.66 -9.13 14.33
CA LEU A 195 3.21 -8.69 13.06
C LEU A 195 3.05 -7.19 12.88
N ALA A 196 4.13 -6.43 13.08
CA ALA A 196 4.21 -5.04 12.64
C ALA A 196 4.26 -4.98 11.10
N ALA A 197 3.26 -4.35 10.48
CA ALA A 197 3.29 -4.11 9.03
C ALA A 197 3.90 -2.73 8.68
N SER A 198 3.79 -1.75 9.59
CA SER A 198 4.40 -0.42 9.47
C SER A 198 4.82 0.12 10.85
N LEU A 199 5.05 1.44 10.95
CA LEU A 199 5.23 2.10 12.24
C LEU A 199 3.91 2.26 13.01
N ASP A 200 2.79 2.31 12.29
CA ASP A 200 1.47 2.63 12.82
C ASP A 200 0.46 1.49 12.78
N GLU A 201 0.81 0.34 12.20
CA GLU A 201 -0.13 -0.77 12.05
C GLU A 201 0.48 -2.13 12.39
N ALA A 202 -0.34 -2.99 13.02
CA ALA A 202 0.05 -4.32 13.47
C ALA A 202 -1.11 -5.32 13.46
N TYR A 203 -0.78 -6.61 13.32
CA TYR A 203 -1.70 -7.74 13.49
C TYR A 203 -1.30 -8.53 14.72
N LEU A 204 -2.27 -8.82 15.58
CA LEU A 204 -2.10 -9.58 16.82
C LEU A 204 -3.04 -10.79 16.80
N ASP A 205 -2.54 -11.96 17.16
CA ASP A 205 -3.36 -13.13 17.46
C ASP A 205 -3.73 -13.10 18.95
N ILE A 206 -4.93 -12.59 19.26
CA ILE A 206 -5.41 -12.43 20.64
C ILE A 206 -6.20 -13.66 21.12
N THR A 207 -6.08 -14.80 20.44
CA THR A 207 -6.83 -16.02 20.77
C THR A 207 -6.52 -16.51 22.18
N SER A 208 -5.23 -16.60 22.54
CA SER A 208 -4.80 -17.11 23.86
C SER A 208 -5.29 -16.21 24.99
N ILE A 209 -5.12 -14.89 24.85
CA ILE A 209 -5.47 -13.94 25.90
C ILE A 209 -6.98 -13.85 26.13
N CYS A 210 -7.79 -13.96 25.07
CA CYS A 210 -9.24 -14.06 25.18
C CYS A 210 -9.64 -15.30 25.99
N ASN A 211 -9.03 -16.45 25.70
CA ASN A 211 -9.34 -17.70 26.40
C ASN A 211 -8.88 -17.70 27.86
N GLU A 212 -7.66 -17.22 28.13
CA GLU A 212 -7.07 -17.19 29.48
C GLU A 212 -7.80 -16.25 30.42
N ARG A 213 -8.24 -15.08 29.91
CA ARG A 213 -8.93 -14.06 30.71
C ARG A 213 -10.46 -14.19 30.67
N GLY A 214 -11.00 -15.07 29.82
CA GLY A 214 -12.45 -15.18 29.61
C GLY A 214 -13.07 -13.92 28.99
N MET A 215 -12.29 -13.18 28.20
CA MET A 215 -12.70 -11.93 27.56
C MET A 215 -13.06 -12.16 26.09
N THR A 216 -14.00 -11.39 25.58
CA THR A 216 -14.28 -11.30 24.15
C THR A 216 -13.17 -10.52 23.44
N GLY A 217 -12.99 -10.78 22.14
CA GLY A 217 -12.03 -10.00 21.34
C GLY A 217 -12.34 -8.50 21.30
N GLY A 218 -13.61 -8.12 21.47
CA GLY A 218 -14.02 -6.72 21.57
C GLY A 218 -13.52 -6.04 22.84
N GLU A 219 -13.64 -6.70 23.99
CA GLU A 219 -13.14 -6.19 25.27
C GLU A 219 -11.60 -6.08 25.27
N VAL A 220 -10.91 -7.09 24.72
CA VAL A 220 -9.45 -7.02 24.56
C VAL A 220 -9.02 -5.88 23.63
N ALA A 221 -9.78 -5.61 22.56
CA ALA A 221 -9.51 -4.49 21.67
C ALA A 221 -9.70 -3.12 22.33
N GLU A 222 -10.71 -3.00 23.19
CA GLU A 222 -10.96 -1.78 23.96
C GLU A 222 -9.84 -1.53 24.98
N GLU A 223 -9.49 -2.54 25.78
CA GLU A 223 -8.39 -2.49 26.76
C GLU A 223 -7.05 -2.12 26.09
N LEU A 224 -6.76 -2.73 24.93
CA LEU A 224 -5.54 -2.43 24.17
C LEU A 224 -5.51 -0.98 23.67
N ARG A 225 -6.64 -0.46 23.19
CA ARG A 225 -6.74 0.93 22.70
C ARG A 225 -6.57 1.93 23.84
N GLU A 226 -7.17 1.65 24.99
CA GLU A 226 -7.00 2.45 26.22
C GLU A 226 -5.54 2.43 26.67
N SER A 227 -4.91 1.27 26.75
CA SER A 227 -3.51 1.11 27.14
C SER A 227 -2.56 1.88 26.21
N ILE A 228 -2.81 1.85 24.89
CA ILE A 228 -2.04 2.66 23.93
C ILE A 228 -2.24 4.15 24.19
N HIS A 229 -3.46 4.58 24.49
CA HIS A 229 -3.75 5.97 24.78
C HIS A 229 -3.06 6.44 26.07
N GLU A 230 -3.08 5.63 27.11
CA GLU A 230 -2.39 5.91 28.38
C GLU A 230 -0.87 6.02 28.20
N GLU A 231 -0.27 5.08 27.46
CA GLU A 231 1.19 5.04 27.26
C GLU A 231 1.69 6.13 26.31
N THR A 232 0.91 6.50 25.29
CA THR A 232 1.38 7.35 24.19
C THR A 232 0.70 8.72 24.09
N GLY A 233 -0.50 8.88 24.67
CA GLY A 233 -1.38 10.02 24.43
C GLY A 233 -2.04 10.05 23.04
N LEU A 234 -1.83 9.02 22.21
CA LEU A 234 -2.36 8.92 20.85
C LEU A 234 -3.58 7.99 20.81
N THR A 235 -4.40 8.07 19.76
CA THR A 235 -5.52 7.14 19.55
C THR A 235 -5.23 6.18 18.42
N CYS A 236 -5.86 5.01 18.48
CA CYS A 236 -5.86 4.04 17.40
C CYS A 236 -7.26 3.48 17.18
N SER A 237 -7.46 2.91 15.99
CA SER A 237 -8.65 2.15 15.65
C SER A 237 -8.31 0.68 15.48
N ALA A 238 -9.26 -0.20 15.83
CA ALA A 238 -9.04 -1.63 15.85
C ALA A 238 -10.10 -2.42 15.08
N GLY A 239 -9.69 -3.53 14.47
CA GLY A 239 -10.60 -4.47 13.80
C GLY A 239 -10.37 -5.87 14.35
N VAL A 240 -11.43 -6.50 14.84
CA VAL A 240 -11.39 -7.88 15.36
C VAL A 240 -12.13 -8.78 14.38
N ALA A 241 -11.50 -9.86 13.94
CA ALA A 241 -12.08 -10.77 12.96
C ALA A 241 -11.44 -12.16 13.01
N PRO A 242 -11.96 -13.15 12.25
CA PRO A 242 -11.43 -14.51 12.25
C PRO A 242 -10.06 -14.67 11.56
N ASN A 243 -9.67 -13.70 10.75
CA ASN A 243 -8.41 -13.72 10.00
C ASN A 243 -7.87 -12.32 9.72
N ARG A 244 -6.59 -12.23 9.35
CA ARG A 244 -5.88 -10.96 9.13
C ARG A 244 -6.51 -10.08 8.05
N LEU A 245 -7.05 -10.67 6.98
CA LEU A 245 -7.66 -9.89 5.89
C LEU A 245 -8.90 -9.15 6.38
N LEU A 246 -9.81 -9.86 7.05
CA LEU A 246 -11.03 -9.27 7.58
C LEU A 246 -10.73 -8.29 8.72
N ALA A 247 -9.76 -8.60 9.60
CA ALA A 247 -9.36 -7.72 10.70
C ALA A 247 -8.87 -6.36 10.17
N LYS A 248 -8.04 -6.36 9.11
CA LYS A 248 -7.61 -5.11 8.47
C LYS A 248 -8.78 -4.28 7.97
N VAL A 249 -9.73 -4.91 7.26
CA VAL A 249 -10.90 -4.21 6.73
C VAL A 249 -11.74 -3.63 7.87
N CYS A 250 -11.97 -4.42 8.94
CA CYS A 250 -12.74 -3.99 10.11
C CYS A 250 -12.12 -2.75 10.79
N SER A 251 -10.79 -2.69 10.90
CA SER A 251 -10.09 -1.57 11.56
C SER A 251 -10.30 -0.22 10.88
N ASP A 252 -10.68 -0.21 9.60
CA ASP A 252 -10.92 1.01 8.83
C ASP A 252 -12.38 1.50 8.89
N ILE A 253 -13.32 0.71 9.42
CA ILE A 253 -14.77 1.02 9.38
C ILE A 253 -15.13 2.17 10.32
N ASN A 254 -14.72 2.06 11.59
CA ASN A 254 -15.09 3.01 12.65
C ASN A 254 -13.95 4.01 12.97
N LYS A 255 -13.08 4.30 12.00
CA LYS A 255 -12.02 5.31 12.15
C LYS A 255 -12.60 6.73 12.22
N PRO A 256 -12.03 7.65 13.02
CA PRO A 256 -10.95 7.44 14.02
C PRO A 256 -11.45 7.00 15.40
N ASN A 257 -10.52 6.51 16.22
CA ASN A 257 -10.70 6.10 17.61
C ASN A 257 -11.92 5.21 17.84
N GLY A 258 -12.08 4.20 17.01
CA GLY A 258 -13.19 3.26 17.10
C GLY A 258 -12.74 1.83 16.80
N GLN A 259 -13.64 0.89 17.03
CA GLN A 259 -13.39 -0.50 16.70
C GLN A 259 -14.58 -1.15 16.02
N PHE A 260 -14.31 -2.22 15.27
CA PHE A 260 -15.35 -3.07 14.68
C PHE A 260 -15.02 -4.54 14.94
N VAL A 261 -16.00 -5.30 15.41
CA VAL A 261 -15.88 -6.73 15.72
C VAL A 261 -16.72 -7.52 14.74
N LEU A 262 -16.06 -8.35 13.94
CA LEU A 262 -16.69 -9.34 13.09
C LEU A 262 -16.67 -10.70 13.80
N PRO A 263 -17.83 -11.31 14.12
CA PRO A 263 -17.88 -12.59 14.81
C PRO A 263 -17.13 -13.71 14.08
N ASN A 264 -16.61 -14.66 14.86
CA ASN A 264 -16.01 -15.91 14.38
C ASN A 264 -17.07 -16.92 13.91
N ASP A 265 -17.89 -16.48 12.96
CA ASP A 265 -18.93 -17.26 12.35
C ASP A 265 -18.82 -17.17 10.82
N ARG A 266 -19.08 -18.30 10.16
CA ARG A 266 -18.98 -18.40 8.70
C ARG A 266 -20.01 -17.51 8.02
N MET A 267 -21.25 -17.53 8.49
CA MET A 267 -22.33 -16.76 7.88
C MET A 267 -22.05 -15.26 8.03
N ALA A 268 -21.66 -14.82 9.23
CA ALA A 268 -21.25 -13.45 9.49
C ALA A 268 -20.10 -13.00 8.57
N ALA A 269 -19.04 -13.80 8.45
CA ALA A 269 -17.90 -13.49 7.57
C ALA A 269 -18.30 -13.39 6.10
N MET A 270 -19.13 -14.32 5.60
CA MET A 270 -19.63 -14.32 4.22
C MET A 270 -20.56 -13.14 3.94
N THR A 271 -21.51 -12.87 4.83
CA THR A 271 -22.43 -11.72 4.69
C THR A 271 -21.67 -10.40 4.69
N PHE A 272 -20.69 -10.26 5.58
CA PHE A 272 -19.85 -9.08 5.65
C PHE A 272 -19.05 -8.89 4.35
N ILE A 273 -18.36 -9.92 3.86
CA ILE A 273 -17.46 -9.76 2.71
C ILE A 273 -18.22 -9.56 1.40
N SER A 274 -19.35 -10.24 1.18
CA SER A 274 -20.07 -10.23 -0.11
C SER A 274 -20.41 -8.83 -0.61
N SER A 275 -20.88 -7.95 0.28
CA SER A 275 -21.31 -6.59 -0.07
C SER A 275 -20.15 -5.57 -0.16
N LEU A 276 -18.94 -5.93 0.29
CA LEU A 276 -17.84 -4.98 0.35
C LEU A 276 -17.32 -4.62 -1.05
N PRO A 277 -17.11 -3.32 -1.34
CA PRO A 277 -16.42 -2.90 -2.54
C PRO A 277 -15.02 -3.50 -2.62
N ILE A 278 -14.64 -4.04 -3.78
CA ILE A 278 -13.34 -4.70 -3.97
C ILE A 278 -12.15 -3.79 -3.61
N ARG A 279 -12.32 -2.47 -3.73
CA ARG A 279 -11.27 -1.48 -3.44
C ARG A 279 -10.91 -1.36 -1.96
N LYS A 280 -11.76 -1.87 -1.06
CA LYS A 280 -11.50 -1.92 0.38
C LYS A 280 -10.57 -3.08 0.77
N ILE A 281 -10.34 -4.04 -0.14
CA ILE A 281 -9.51 -5.21 0.14
C ILE A 281 -8.02 -4.91 -0.09
N GLY A 282 -7.20 -5.21 0.92
CA GLY A 282 -5.75 -5.15 0.82
C GLY A 282 -5.24 -6.02 -0.34
N GLY A 283 -4.42 -5.44 -1.22
CA GLY A 283 -3.95 -6.09 -2.45
C GLY A 283 -4.73 -5.71 -3.72
N ILE A 284 -5.95 -5.15 -3.61
CA ILE A 284 -6.70 -4.64 -4.75
C ILE A 284 -6.44 -3.13 -4.91
N GLY A 285 -5.41 -2.82 -5.71
CA GLY A 285 -5.06 -1.46 -6.11
C GLY A 285 -5.92 -0.93 -7.26
N LYS A 286 -5.74 0.35 -7.60
CA LYS A 286 -6.46 1.04 -8.69
C LYS A 286 -6.46 0.24 -10.00
N VAL A 287 -5.31 -0.30 -10.41
CA VAL A 287 -5.18 -1.03 -11.68
C VAL A 287 -6.01 -2.31 -11.65
N THR A 288 -5.91 -3.09 -10.58
CA THR A 288 -6.66 -4.34 -10.42
C THR A 288 -8.16 -4.07 -10.33
N GLU A 289 -8.57 -3.04 -9.59
CA GLU A 289 -9.96 -2.57 -9.51
C GLU A 289 -10.53 -2.26 -10.90
N HIS A 290 -9.82 -1.47 -11.71
CA HIS A 290 -10.24 -1.17 -13.08
C HIS A 290 -10.35 -2.42 -13.95
N VAL A 291 -9.37 -3.32 -13.90
CA VAL A 291 -9.45 -4.56 -14.68
C VAL A 291 -10.66 -5.40 -14.26
N LEU A 292 -10.89 -5.57 -12.95
CA LEU A 292 -12.01 -6.35 -12.43
C LEU A 292 -13.36 -5.73 -12.81
N LYS A 293 -13.50 -4.42 -12.64
CA LYS A 293 -14.71 -3.68 -12.94
C LYS A 293 -14.98 -3.59 -14.45
N ASP A 294 -14.00 -3.14 -15.22
CA ASP A 294 -14.22 -2.77 -16.62
C ASP A 294 -14.18 -3.98 -17.57
N VAL A 295 -13.55 -5.09 -17.17
CA VAL A 295 -13.56 -6.34 -17.96
C VAL A 295 -14.66 -7.30 -17.50
N PHE A 296 -14.90 -7.42 -16.19
CA PHE A 296 -15.74 -8.49 -15.63
C PHE A 296 -16.98 -7.99 -14.88
N GLU A 297 -17.18 -6.68 -14.78
CA GLU A 297 -18.27 -6.04 -14.03
C GLU A 297 -18.24 -6.35 -12.52
N ILE A 298 -17.08 -6.75 -12.00
CA ILE A 298 -16.90 -7.07 -10.59
C ILE A 298 -16.65 -5.76 -9.82
N THR A 299 -17.60 -5.39 -8.96
CA THR A 299 -17.51 -4.20 -8.10
C THR A 299 -17.53 -4.55 -6.60
N THR A 300 -18.11 -5.69 -6.24
CA THR A 300 -18.16 -6.23 -4.88
C THR A 300 -17.40 -7.55 -4.78
N CYS A 301 -17.06 -7.98 -3.56
CA CYS A 301 -16.32 -9.24 -3.37
C CYS A 301 -17.16 -10.47 -3.75
N GLU A 302 -18.49 -10.42 -3.64
CA GLU A 302 -19.37 -11.47 -4.15
C GLU A 302 -19.16 -11.72 -5.66
N GLY A 303 -18.97 -10.65 -6.44
CA GLY A 303 -18.72 -10.75 -7.87
C GLY A 303 -17.49 -11.59 -8.23
N MET A 304 -16.52 -11.74 -7.30
CA MET A 304 -15.36 -12.62 -7.49
C MET A 304 -15.78 -14.09 -7.63
N LEU A 305 -16.76 -14.53 -6.85
CA LEU A 305 -17.28 -15.90 -6.91
C LEU A 305 -18.19 -16.09 -8.12
N GLN A 306 -19.04 -15.09 -8.41
CA GLN A 306 -19.96 -15.13 -9.56
C GLN A 306 -19.23 -15.17 -10.91
N LYS A 307 -18.01 -14.63 -10.99
CA LYS A 307 -17.18 -14.61 -12.21
C LYS A 307 -15.96 -15.52 -12.11
N SER A 308 -15.98 -16.50 -11.21
CA SER A 308 -14.83 -17.35 -10.86
C SER A 308 -14.22 -18.09 -12.06
N SER A 309 -15.02 -18.60 -12.98
CA SER A 309 -14.56 -19.23 -14.23
C SER A 309 -13.69 -18.29 -15.08
N PHE A 310 -14.11 -17.04 -15.26
CA PHE A 310 -13.34 -16.03 -15.99
C PHE A 310 -12.05 -15.66 -15.26
N LEU A 311 -12.09 -15.56 -13.93
CA LEU A 311 -10.90 -15.28 -13.12
C LEU A 311 -9.86 -16.40 -13.27
N CYS A 312 -10.28 -17.67 -13.22
CA CYS A 312 -9.41 -18.83 -13.44
C CYS A 312 -8.89 -18.92 -14.88
N ALA A 313 -9.66 -18.48 -15.87
CA ALA A 313 -9.27 -18.52 -17.28
C ALA A 313 -8.23 -17.45 -17.68
N LEU A 314 -8.34 -16.24 -17.10
CA LEU A 314 -7.64 -15.06 -17.62
C LEU A 314 -6.53 -14.54 -16.70
N PHE A 315 -6.50 -14.97 -15.44
CA PHE A 315 -5.45 -14.61 -14.50
C PHE A 315 -4.52 -15.80 -14.19
N SER A 316 -3.35 -15.50 -13.62
CA SER A 316 -2.51 -16.54 -13.05
C SER A 316 -3.22 -17.23 -11.88
N ARG A 317 -2.90 -18.51 -11.64
CA ARG A 317 -3.44 -19.29 -10.53
C ARG A 317 -3.35 -18.55 -9.19
N THR A 318 -2.22 -17.91 -8.89
CA THR A 318 -2.03 -17.13 -7.65
C THR A 318 -3.02 -15.96 -7.53
N SER A 319 -3.31 -15.26 -8.63
CA SER A 319 -4.25 -14.14 -8.61
C SER A 319 -5.68 -14.63 -8.51
N ALA A 320 -6.03 -15.70 -9.24
CA ALA A 320 -7.34 -16.33 -9.14
C ALA A 320 -7.61 -16.84 -7.71
N ASP A 321 -6.66 -17.58 -7.12
CA ASP A 321 -6.75 -18.05 -5.74
C ASP A 321 -6.94 -16.90 -4.74
N PHE A 322 -6.22 -15.79 -4.94
CA PHE A 322 -6.40 -14.59 -4.12
C PHE A 322 -7.83 -14.03 -4.26
N PHE A 323 -8.35 -13.86 -5.47
CA PHE A 323 -9.71 -13.35 -5.69
C PHE A 323 -10.80 -14.26 -5.13
N LEU A 324 -10.66 -15.58 -5.30
CA LEU A 324 -11.59 -16.57 -4.74
C LEU A 324 -11.54 -16.56 -3.21
N SER A 325 -10.33 -16.49 -2.63
CA SER A 325 -10.17 -16.37 -1.17
C SER A 325 -10.86 -15.11 -0.65
N VAL A 326 -10.70 -13.98 -1.33
CA VAL A 326 -11.41 -12.72 -1.00
C VAL A 326 -12.92 -12.89 -1.08
N GLY A 327 -13.45 -13.50 -2.15
CA GLY A 327 -14.88 -13.75 -2.28
C GLY A 327 -15.46 -14.65 -1.18
N LEU A 328 -14.63 -15.55 -0.64
CA LEU A 328 -14.97 -16.42 0.49
C LEU A 328 -14.69 -15.77 1.87
N GLY A 329 -14.17 -14.54 1.93
CA GLY A 329 -13.76 -13.92 3.19
C GLY A 329 -12.62 -14.67 3.90
N LEU A 330 -11.83 -15.42 3.13
CA LEU A 330 -10.67 -16.14 3.63
C LEU A 330 -9.46 -15.22 3.66
N GLY A 331 -8.64 -15.42 4.67
CA GLY A 331 -7.39 -14.72 4.86
C GLY A 331 -6.45 -15.59 5.67
N ARG A 332 -5.26 -15.08 5.90
CA ARG A 332 -4.25 -15.81 6.68
C ARG A 332 -4.61 -15.85 8.16
N THR A 333 -4.56 -17.04 8.76
CA THR A 333 -4.76 -17.29 10.21
C THR A 333 -3.52 -17.84 10.91
N ASP A 334 -2.45 -18.10 10.16
CA ASP A 334 -1.15 -18.53 10.68
C ASP A 334 -0.44 -17.40 11.42
N THR A 335 0.18 -17.72 12.56
CA THR A 335 1.16 -16.85 13.21
C THR A 335 2.31 -16.61 12.22
N PRO A 336 2.56 -15.36 11.80
CA PRO A 336 3.55 -15.07 10.80
C PRO A 336 4.95 -15.47 11.29
N GLN A 337 5.65 -16.26 10.48
CA GLN A 337 7.05 -16.57 10.71
C GLN A 337 7.91 -15.33 10.44
N ALA A 338 8.96 -15.13 11.23
CA ALA A 338 9.95 -14.09 10.99
C ALA A 338 10.57 -14.30 9.60
N THR A 339 10.22 -13.45 8.63
CA THR A 339 10.79 -13.51 7.30
C THR A 339 12.01 -12.62 7.20
N LEU A 340 13.09 -13.14 6.66
CA LEU A 340 14.28 -12.33 6.38
C LEU A 340 13.99 -11.28 5.30
N ARG A 341 14.52 -10.07 5.51
CA ARG A 341 14.47 -8.98 4.53
C ARG A 341 15.08 -9.45 3.20
N LYS A 342 14.38 -9.21 2.09
CA LYS A 342 14.81 -9.66 0.74
C LYS A 342 15.62 -8.63 -0.05
N SER A 343 15.50 -7.36 0.31
CA SER A 343 16.26 -6.27 -0.31
C SER A 343 16.38 -5.06 0.59
N ILE A 344 17.39 -4.24 0.37
CA ILE A 344 17.56 -2.90 0.97
C ILE A 344 17.88 -1.89 -0.14
N SER A 345 17.39 -0.65 0.00
CA SER A 345 17.52 0.35 -1.06
C SER A 345 17.45 1.77 -0.56
N ASN A 346 18.13 2.66 -1.29
CA ASN A 346 18.03 4.11 -1.14
C ASN A 346 17.68 4.75 -2.48
N GLU A 347 16.75 5.70 -2.47
CA GLU A 347 16.41 6.49 -3.65
C GLU A 347 16.17 7.96 -3.29
N ARG A 348 16.56 8.87 -4.18
CA ARG A 348 16.33 10.31 -4.01
C ARG A 348 15.75 10.92 -5.27
N THR A 349 14.72 11.74 -5.10
CA THR A 349 14.20 12.63 -6.14
C THR A 349 14.94 13.96 -6.07
N PHE A 350 15.25 14.56 -7.22
CA PHE A 350 15.97 15.82 -7.36
C PHE A 350 15.45 16.60 -8.58
N SER A 351 15.83 17.88 -8.67
CA SER A 351 15.54 18.71 -9.85
C SER A 351 16.12 18.09 -11.12
N ALA A 352 15.33 18.06 -12.19
CA ALA A 352 15.74 17.36 -13.41
C ALA A 352 17.08 17.89 -13.95
N THR A 353 18.04 16.99 -14.21
CA THR A 353 19.36 17.35 -14.73
C THR A 353 19.82 16.38 -15.82
N LYS A 354 20.64 16.88 -16.74
CA LYS A 354 21.40 16.09 -17.74
C LYS A 354 22.91 16.11 -17.45
N ASP A 355 23.34 16.84 -16.42
CA ASP A 355 24.74 16.97 -16.07
C ASP A 355 25.27 15.64 -15.53
N GLU A 356 26.13 15.00 -16.31
CA GLU A 356 26.69 13.70 -15.97
C GLU A 356 27.49 13.75 -14.67
N ALA A 357 28.25 14.83 -14.43
CA ALA A 357 29.04 14.98 -13.22
C ALA A 357 28.14 14.98 -11.97
N SER A 358 27.06 15.75 -11.97
CA SER A 358 26.06 15.72 -10.89
C SER A 358 25.40 14.34 -10.74
N LEU A 359 25.11 13.63 -11.84
CA LEU A 359 24.50 12.29 -11.78
C LEU A 359 25.45 11.26 -11.15
N TYR A 360 26.74 11.28 -11.50
CA TYR A 360 27.74 10.44 -10.85
C TYR A 360 27.95 10.81 -9.39
N GLN A 361 27.93 12.10 -9.03
CA GLN A 361 28.02 12.49 -7.62
C GLN A 361 26.84 11.94 -6.81
N LYS A 362 25.61 12.05 -7.31
CA LYS A 362 24.44 11.45 -6.64
C LYS A 362 24.55 9.94 -6.50
N LEU A 363 25.18 9.29 -7.48
CA LEU A 363 25.43 7.84 -7.45
C LEU A 363 26.43 7.43 -6.36
N VAL A 364 27.43 8.28 -6.08
CA VAL A 364 28.39 8.15 -4.96
C VAL A 364 27.64 8.24 -3.64
N ASP A 365 26.88 9.32 -3.43
CA ASP A 365 26.12 9.54 -2.19
C ASP A 365 25.17 8.36 -1.91
N LEU A 366 24.47 7.87 -2.93
CA LEU A 366 23.59 6.71 -2.81
C LEU A 366 24.34 5.40 -2.52
N ALA A 367 25.56 5.23 -3.04
CA ALA A 367 26.38 4.06 -2.76
C ALA A 367 26.81 4.02 -1.29
N GLU A 368 27.25 5.18 -0.77
CA GLU A 368 27.66 5.33 0.62
C GLU A 368 26.48 5.13 1.58
N MET A 369 25.35 5.78 1.33
CA MET A 369 24.13 5.59 2.13
C MET A 369 23.71 4.11 2.17
N LEU A 370 23.64 3.45 1.01
CA LEU A 370 23.25 2.04 0.93
C LEU A 370 24.25 1.13 1.65
N SER A 371 25.56 1.37 1.51
CA SER A 371 26.59 0.62 2.21
C SER A 371 26.46 0.77 3.73
N ASN A 372 26.22 1.99 4.21
CA ASN A 372 26.06 2.26 5.64
C ASN A 372 24.81 1.57 6.21
N ASP A 373 23.68 1.62 5.51
CA ASP A 373 22.46 0.91 5.92
C ASP A 373 22.65 -0.61 5.92
N MET A 374 23.33 -1.14 4.90
CA MET A 374 23.68 -2.56 4.81
C MET A 374 24.55 -3.00 5.98
N LYS A 375 25.60 -2.23 6.30
CA LYS A 375 26.50 -2.51 7.43
C LYS A 375 25.77 -2.43 8.78
N LYS A 376 24.92 -1.42 8.97
CA LYS A 376 24.13 -1.24 10.19
C LYS A 376 23.22 -2.45 10.47
N GLU A 377 22.67 -3.03 9.42
CA GLU A 377 21.78 -4.20 9.50
C GLU A 377 22.55 -5.54 9.45
N GLY A 378 23.89 -5.53 9.29
CA GLY A 378 24.69 -6.75 9.14
C GLY A 378 24.43 -7.51 7.84
N LEU A 379 24.05 -6.83 6.77
CA LEU A 379 23.60 -7.42 5.51
C LEU A 379 24.62 -7.24 4.38
N CYS A 380 24.80 -8.29 3.58
CA CYS A 380 25.56 -8.28 2.32
C CYS A 380 24.69 -8.87 1.22
N GLY A 381 24.69 -8.30 0.01
CA GLY A 381 23.86 -8.78 -1.09
C GLY A 381 24.61 -8.96 -2.39
N ARG A 382 23.97 -9.60 -3.36
CA ARG A 382 24.63 -10.07 -4.59
C ARG A 382 24.11 -9.40 -5.85
N THR A 383 22.84 -8.99 -5.88
CA THR A 383 22.27 -8.30 -7.05
C THR A 383 22.12 -6.82 -6.78
N LEU A 384 22.81 -5.99 -7.54
CA LEU A 384 22.68 -4.54 -7.52
C LEU A 384 21.70 -4.09 -8.61
N THR A 385 20.73 -3.28 -8.25
CA THR A 385 19.74 -2.69 -9.16
C THR A 385 19.84 -1.18 -9.11
N LEU A 386 20.05 -0.55 -10.27
CA LEU A 386 19.95 0.89 -10.47
C LEU A 386 18.53 1.21 -10.97
N LYS A 387 17.85 2.10 -10.26
CA LYS A 387 16.55 2.66 -10.62
C LYS A 387 16.72 4.12 -11.03
N LEU A 388 16.24 4.47 -12.21
CA LEU A 388 16.28 5.81 -12.77
C LEU A 388 14.86 6.27 -13.05
N LYS A 389 14.57 7.55 -12.80
CA LYS A 389 13.36 8.20 -13.30
C LYS A 389 13.76 9.37 -14.18
N THR A 390 13.25 9.40 -15.41
CA THR A 390 13.52 10.49 -16.36
C THR A 390 12.76 11.75 -15.97
N SER A 391 13.11 12.89 -16.57
CA SER A 391 12.37 14.15 -16.37
C SER A 391 10.90 14.06 -16.80
N SER A 392 10.57 13.13 -17.72
CA SER A 392 9.21 12.76 -18.14
C SER A 392 8.54 11.70 -17.25
N PHE A 393 9.08 11.40 -16.06
CA PHE A 393 8.55 10.44 -15.08
C PHE A 393 8.55 8.96 -15.51
N GLU A 394 9.17 8.63 -16.63
CA GLU A 394 9.42 7.24 -17.04
C GLU A 394 10.41 6.59 -16.06
N VAL A 395 10.10 5.39 -15.58
CA VAL A 395 10.97 4.64 -14.67
C VAL A 395 11.71 3.55 -15.43
N ARG A 396 13.04 3.51 -15.28
CA ARG A 396 13.91 2.48 -15.86
C ARG A 396 14.66 1.78 -14.73
N THR A 397 14.81 0.47 -14.85
CA THR A 397 15.59 -0.33 -13.91
C THR A 397 16.62 -1.17 -14.67
N ARG A 398 17.84 -1.20 -14.16
CA ARG A 398 18.94 -2.05 -14.64
C ARG A 398 19.53 -2.80 -13.47
N ALA A 399 19.90 -4.05 -13.66
CA ALA A 399 20.45 -4.87 -12.59
C ALA A 399 21.67 -5.66 -13.05
N VAL A 400 22.55 -5.97 -12.11
CA VAL A 400 23.68 -6.85 -12.29
C VAL A 400 23.83 -7.72 -11.04
N THR A 401 24.02 -9.02 -11.23
CA THR A 401 24.32 -9.97 -10.16
C THR A 401 25.82 -10.24 -10.14
N LEU A 402 26.44 -10.07 -8.99
CA LEU A 402 27.87 -10.20 -8.76
C LEU A 402 28.22 -11.68 -8.44
N PRO A 403 29.47 -12.11 -8.66
CA PRO A 403 29.91 -13.45 -8.27
C PRO A 403 30.00 -13.61 -6.75
N THR A 404 30.28 -12.53 -6.02
CA THR A 404 30.43 -12.49 -4.56
C THR A 404 29.41 -11.53 -3.94
N TYR A 405 29.09 -11.76 -2.66
CA TYR A 405 28.32 -10.81 -1.88
C TYR A 405 29.14 -9.55 -1.61
N THR A 406 28.47 -8.39 -1.63
CA THR A 406 29.09 -7.11 -1.28
C THR A 406 28.17 -6.30 -0.39
N CYS A 407 28.79 -5.52 0.49
CA CYS A 407 28.20 -4.37 1.19
C CYS A 407 29.10 -3.14 1.05
N SER A 408 30.12 -3.19 0.19
CA SER A 408 31.10 -2.11 0.01
C SER A 408 30.54 -0.99 -0.87
N SER A 409 30.69 0.26 -0.42
CA SER A 409 30.34 1.44 -1.21
C SER A 409 31.12 1.48 -2.53
N GLU A 410 32.38 1.02 -2.54
CA GLU A 410 33.25 0.99 -3.72
C GLU A 410 32.72 0.04 -4.80
N ASP A 411 32.34 -1.18 -4.42
CA ASP A 411 31.73 -2.14 -5.34
C ASP A 411 30.38 -1.62 -5.85
N ILE A 412 29.54 -1.15 -4.94
CA ILE A 412 28.22 -0.60 -5.27
C ILE A 412 28.37 0.58 -6.25
N LEU A 413 29.38 1.42 -6.08
CA LEU A 413 29.70 2.52 -6.98
C LEU A 413 30.24 2.02 -8.32
N LYS A 414 31.20 1.09 -8.33
CA LYS A 414 31.82 0.52 -9.53
C LYS A 414 30.78 -0.08 -10.47
N TYR A 415 29.93 -0.97 -9.96
CA TYR A 415 28.89 -1.61 -10.76
C TYR A 415 27.75 -0.64 -11.08
N GLY A 416 27.33 0.21 -10.13
CA GLY A 416 26.35 1.25 -10.38
C GLY A 416 26.77 2.23 -11.48
N SER A 417 28.06 2.54 -11.59
CA SER A 417 28.61 3.47 -12.60
C SER A 417 28.55 2.86 -13.99
N LYS A 418 28.82 1.56 -14.12
CA LYS A 418 28.65 0.84 -15.40
C LYS A 418 27.18 0.85 -15.85
N LEU A 419 26.25 0.61 -14.91
CA LEU A 419 24.81 0.65 -15.20
C LEU A 419 24.34 2.05 -15.59
N LEU A 420 24.84 3.09 -14.91
CA LEU A 420 24.50 4.48 -15.22
C LEU A 420 25.05 4.88 -16.59
N LYS A 421 26.31 4.55 -16.91
CA LYS A 421 26.95 4.86 -18.19
C LYS A 421 26.17 4.32 -19.38
N ALA A 422 25.58 3.13 -19.26
CA ALA A 422 24.76 2.52 -20.32
C ALA A 422 23.44 3.26 -20.58
N GLU A 423 22.98 4.10 -19.66
CA GLU A 423 21.73 4.87 -19.77
C GLU A 423 21.96 6.32 -20.20
N LEU A 424 23.21 6.78 -20.25
CA LEU A 424 23.55 8.14 -20.66
C LEU A 424 23.67 8.25 -22.20
N PRO A 425 23.33 9.42 -22.79
CA PRO A 425 22.84 10.63 -22.14
C PRO A 425 21.34 10.53 -21.75
N ALA A 426 21.00 10.97 -20.53
CA ALA A 426 19.62 10.99 -20.05
C ALA A 426 19.32 12.20 -19.15
N SER A 427 18.09 12.73 -19.25
CA SER A 427 17.59 13.74 -18.32
C SER A 427 16.87 13.04 -17.17
N LEU A 428 17.44 13.09 -15.97
CA LEU A 428 16.96 12.34 -14.81
C LEU A 428 16.46 13.25 -13.68
N ARG A 429 15.49 12.76 -12.91
CA ARG A 429 14.89 13.43 -11.74
C ARG A 429 14.82 12.55 -10.49
N LEU A 430 15.15 11.25 -10.60
CA LEU A 430 15.31 10.35 -9.47
C LEU A 430 16.38 9.33 -9.83
N MET A 431 17.20 9.01 -8.83
CA MET A 431 18.13 7.89 -8.87
C MET A 431 17.99 7.09 -7.58
N GLY A 432 18.00 5.78 -7.70
CA GLY A 432 17.96 4.86 -6.58
C GLY A 432 18.80 3.62 -6.82
N LYS A 433 19.31 3.04 -5.74
CA LYS A 433 20.05 1.78 -5.73
C LYS A 433 19.36 0.80 -4.79
N THR A 434 19.20 -0.44 -5.25
CA THR A 434 18.65 -1.55 -4.47
C THR A 434 19.60 -2.73 -4.53
N THR A 435 19.86 -3.37 -3.40
CA THR A 435 20.56 -4.65 -3.34
C THR A 435 19.57 -5.76 -3.00
N LYS A 436 19.58 -6.87 -3.74
CA LYS A 436 18.86 -8.11 -3.38
C LYS A 436 19.80 -9.17 -2.82
N TYR A 437 19.26 -9.95 -1.88
CA TYR A 437 19.90 -11.13 -1.33
C TYR A 437 19.42 -12.34 -2.12
N ASP A 438 20.35 -13.12 -2.67
CA ASP A 438 20.05 -14.52 -2.96
C ASP A 438 20.32 -15.26 -1.64
N CYS A 439 19.34 -15.98 -1.09
CA CYS A 439 19.55 -16.70 0.17
C CYS A 439 20.69 -17.70 0.01
N LEU A 440 21.76 -17.49 0.78
CA LEU A 440 22.52 -18.51 1.50
C LEU A 440 23.56 -17.74 2.33
N LEU A 441 23.28 -17.53 3.61
CA LEU A 441 24.28 -17.68 4.66
C LEU A 441 23.60 -17.81 6.03
N PHE A 442 23.90 -18.96 6.61
CA PHE A 442 23.69 -19.32 8.00
C PHE A 442 24.13 -18.18 8.93
N SER A 443 23.28 -17.88 9.90
CA SER A 443 23.73 -17.45 11.22
C SER A 443 24.66 -18.55 11.74
N MET A 444 25.97 -18.33 11.74
CA MET A 444 26.82 -19.00 12.71
C MET A 444 26.39 -18.46 14.07
N GLU A 445 25.90 -19.37 14.92
CA GLU A 445 25.57 -19.12 16.31
C GLU A 445 26.64 -18.27 16.99
N THR A 446 26.21 -17.28 17.75
CA THR A 446 26.63 -17.16 19.14
C THR A 446 25.67 -16.24 19.90
N SER A 447 25.03 -16.85 20.89
CA SER A 447 24.58 -16.24 22.14
C SER A 447 23.28 -15.42 22.10
N ILE A 448 22.21 -16.12 22.47
CA ILE A 448 21.30 -15.73 23.54
C ILE A 448 21.97 -14.72 24.48
N LYS A 449 21.49 -13.47 24.48
CA LYS A 449 21.47 -12.61 25.67
C LYS A 449 20.20 -11.77 25.63
N TRP A 450 19.20 -12.26 26.35
CA TRP A 450 18.31 -11.40 27.12
C TRP A 450 19.17 -10.56 28.08
N THR A 451 18.95 -9.25 28.10
CA THR A 451 19.30 -8.35 29.22
C THR A 451 18.51 -7.06 28.97
N MET A 452 17.32 -6.92 29.57
CA MET A 452 17.12 -6.07 30.76
C MET A 452 17.94 -4.78 30.69
N TRP A 453 17.31 -3.67 30.31
CA TRP A 453 16.95 -2.54 31.20
C TRP A 453 15.81 -1.74 30.56
#